data_AF-A0A7S0N6G0-F1
#
_entry.id   AF-A0A7S0N6G0-F1
#
_cell.length_a   1.000
_cell.length_b   1.000
_cell.length_c   1.000
_cell.angle_alpha   90.00
_cell.angle_beta   90.00
_cell.angle_gamma   90.00
#
_symmetry.space_group_name_H-M   'P 1'
#
loop_
_entity.id
_entity.type
_entity.pdbx_description
1 polymer ?
#
loop_
_entity_poly.entity_id
_entity_poly.type
_entity_poly.pdbx_seq_one_letter_code
_entity_poly.pdbx_strand_id
1 'polypeptide(L)'
;INTHTHTHTQGVTDETAALIAESCGAVLEDLDLSHTPDSGFRAEPLACRLTDTGLAAVGAGCPKLRRLVLQCVDSITDDGVAHIAGGCRWLQELDVTRAKSLTDDAVVSLATHCAGLTRLVLNGAGARGGRAITDAALLALSAGGSALTLEELDLSWCRWFTD
;
A
#
# COMPACT_ATOMS: atom_id res chain seq x y z
N ILE A 1 -26.36 -16.52 -26.32
CA ILE A 1 -24.96 -16.36 -26.78
C ILE A 1 -24.59 -14.90 -26.52
N ASN A 2 -23.68 -14.71 -25.56
CA ASN A 2 -22.95 -13.51 -25.17
C ASN A 2 -23.70 -12.20 -24.91
N THR A 3 -24.07 -11.98 -23.64
CA THR A 3 -24.04 -10.65 -23.02
C THR A 3 -22.58 -10.24 -22.82
N HIS A 4 -21.96 -9.61 -23.83
CA HIS A 4 -20.72 -8.87 -23.64
C HIS A 4 -21.05 -7.62 -22.81
N THR A 5 -20.97 -7.73 -21.48
CA THR A 5 -20.74 -6.56 -20.64
C THR A 5 -19.35 -6.05 -20.97
N HIS A 6 -19.29 -5.04 -21.82
CA HIS A 6 -18.14 -4.14 -21.89
C HIS A 6 -18.02 -3.47 -20.52
N THR A 7 -17.32 -4.12 -19.59
CA THR A 7 -16.80 -3.44 -18.41
C THR A 7 -15.73 -2.51 -18.91
N HIS A 8 -16.14 -1.27 -19.17
CA HIS A 8 -15.26 -0.11 -19.24
C HIS A 8 -14.23 -0.28 -18.13
N THR A 9 -12.97 -0.52 -18.51
CA THR A 9 -11.84 -0.71 -17.60
C THR A 9 -11.56 0.62 -16.91
N GLN A 10 -12.42 0.98 -15.96
CA GLN A 10 -12.15 2.02 -14.98
C GLN A 10 -11.10 1.43 -14.05
N GLY A 11 -9.93 2.06 -14.00
CA GLY A 11 -8.86 1.66 -13.08
C GLY A 11 -9.36 1.61 -11.64
N VAL A 12 -8.56 0.99 -10.76
CA VAL A 12 -8.90 0.87 -9.34
C VAL A 12 -9.13 2.27 -8.74
N THR A 13 -10.32 2.50 -8.19
CA THR A 13 -10.78 3.74 -7.52
C THR A 13 -11.11 3.50 -6.05
N ASP A 14 -11.25 4.58 -5.28
CA ASP A 14 -11.74 4.53 -3.90
C ASP A 14 -13.07 3.80 -3.76
N GLU A 15 -13.97 3.94 -4.75
CA GLU A 15 -15.25 3.22 -4.78
C GLU A 15 -15.04 1.71 -4.88
N THR A 16 -14.14 1.24 -5.75
CA THR A 16 -13.85 -0.20 -5.84
C THR A 16 -13.23 -0.74 -4.56
N ALA A 17 -12.31 0.00 -3.93
CA ALA A 17 -11.71 -0.38 -2.66
C ALA A 17 -12.75 -0.44 -1.54
N ALA A 18 -13.65 0.54 -1.46
CA ALA A 18 -14.75 0.58 -0.50
C ALA A 18 -15.73 -0.59 -0.71
N LEU A 19 -16.13 -0.87 -1.96
CA LEU A 19 -17.03 -1.99 -2.28
C LEU A 19 -16.44 -3.34 -1.87
N ILE A 20 -15.14 -3.54 -2.07
CA ILE A 20 -14.44 -4.76 -1.66
C ILE A 20 -14.41 -4.87 -0.13
N ALA A 21 -14.10 -3.76 0.55
CA ALA A 21 -14.08 -3.69 2.00
C ALA A 21 -15.47 -3.94 2.62
N GLU A 22 -16.53 -3.41 2.03
CA GLU A 22 -17.91 -3.59 2.48
C GLU A 22 -18.47 -4.98 2.14
N SER A 23 -18.17 -5.52 0.96
CA SER A 23 -18.71 -6.83 0.53
C SER A 23 -17.99 -8.01 1.19
N CYS A 24 -16.66 -7.95 1.23
CA CYS A 24 -15.83 -9.12 1.58
C CYS A 24 -14.73 -8.81 2.61
N GLY A 25 -14.62 -7.58 3.11
CA GLY A 25 -13.50 -7.17 3.98
C GLY A 25 -13.35 -8.00 5.25
N ALA A 26 -14.44 -8.44 5.87
CA ALA A 26 -14.41 -9.19 7.13
C ALA A 26 -13.67 -10.55 7.05
N VAL A 27 -13.49 -11.10 5.85
CA VAL A 27 -12.80 -12.38 5.59
C VAL A 27 -11.61 -12.26 4.64
N LEU A 28 -11.38 -11.07 4.08
CA LEU A 28 -10.26 -10.84 3.17
C LEU A 28 -8.94 -10.87 3.95
N GLU A 29 -8.08 -11.81 3.57
CA GLU A 29 -6.69 -11.88 4.03
C GLU A 29 -5.72 -11.31 2.99
N ASP A 30 -6.11 -11.26 1.72
CA ASP A 30 -5.22 -10.92 0.61
C ASP A 30 -5.93 -9.97 -0.35
N LEU A 31 -5.39 -8.76 -0.53
CA LEU A 31 -5.98 -7.72 -1.34
C LEU A 31 -4.92 -7.10 -2.26
N ASP A 32 -5.06 -7.36 -3.55
CA ASP A 32 -4.24 -6.76 -4.58
C ASP A 32 -5.05 -5.70 -5.34
N LEU A 33 -4.66 -4.44 -5.17
CA LEU A 33 -5.21 -3.29 -5.88
C LEU A 33 -4.21 -2.73 -6.89
N SER A 34 -3.12 -3.45 -7.17
CA SER A 34 -2.17 -3.07 -8.19
C SER A 34 -2.81 -3.23 -9.57
N HIS A 35 -2.75 -2.16 -10.36
CA HIS A 35 -3.09 -2.25 -11.76
C HIS A 35 -1.85 -2.76 -12.50
N THR A 36 -1.76 -4.05 -12.79
CA THR A 36 -0.83 -4.53 -13.82
C THR A 36 -1.45 -4.20 -15.17
N PRO A 37 -1.01 -3.17 -15.92
CA PRO A 37 -1.40 -3.08 -17.31
C PRO A 37 -0.90 -4.37 -17.96
N ASP A 38 -1.84 -5.22 -18.35
CA ASP A 38 -1.58 -6.38 -19.20
C ASP A 38 -0.63 -5.91 -20.31
N SER A 39 0.48 -6.60 -20.47
CA SER A 39 1.64 -6.21 -21.27
C SER A 39 1.25 -5.94 -22.73
N GLY A 40 0.78 -4.74 -22.99
CA GLY A 40 0.20 -4.30 -24.24
C GLY A 40 0.71 -2.90 -24.55
N PHE A 41 1.92 -2.87 -25.11
CA PHE A 41 2.54 -1.80 -25.90
C PHE A 41 1.64 -0.57 -26.17
N ARG A 42 1.47 0.30 -25.16
CA ARG A 42 0.97 1.69 -25.14
C ARG A 42 0.38 1.99 -23.74
N ALA A 43 1.26 2.09 -22.76
CA ALA A 43 0.89 2.51 -21.40
C ALA A 43 0.60 4.02 -21.39
N GLU A 44 -0.65 4.38 -21.66
CA GLU A 44 -1.19 5.63 -21.13
C GLU A 44 -1.13 5.53 -19.59
N PRO A 45 -0.68 6.56 -18.86
CA PRO A 45 -0.61 6.54 -17.41
C PRO A 45 -2.04 6.57 -16.86
N LEU A 46 -2.68 5.40 -16.78
CA LEU A 46 -3.89 5.18 -16.02
C LEU A 46 -3.49 5.30 -14.56
N ALA A 47 -3.47 6.54 -14.07
CA ALA A 47 -3.24 6.85 -12.67
C ALA A 47 -4.23 6.04 -11.83
N CYS A 48 -3.71 5.19 -10.94
CA CYS A 48 -4.52 4.62 -9.87
C CYS A 48 -5.15 5.81 -9.14
N ARG A 49 -6.47 5.98 -9.26
CA ARG A 49 -7.22 7.06 -8.61
C ARG A 49 -7.57 6.71 -7.16
N LEU A 50 -6.79 5.80 -6.57
CA LEU A 50 -6.90 5.42 -5.17
C LEU A 50 -6.24 6.51 -4.32
N THR A 51 -6.95 6.97 -3.30
CA THR A 51 -6.54 8.00 -2.36
C THR A 51 -6.67 7.50 -0.92
N ASP A 52 -6.31 8.35 0.04
CA ASP A 52 -6.36 8.01 1.47
C ASP A 52 -7.77 7.60 1.94
N THR A 53 -8.83 8.10 1.30
CA THR A 53 -10.22 7.69 1.61
C THR A 53 -10.50 6.25 1.21
N GLY A 54 -9.96 5.79 0.07
CA GLY A 54 -10.05 4.39 -0.34
C GLY A 54 -9.34 3.46 0.64
N LEU A 55 -8.15 3.86 1.10
CA LEU A 55 -7.42 3.12 2.15
C LEU A 55 -8.13 3.15 3.49
N ALA A 56 -8.76 4.26 3.88
CA ALA A 56 -9.54 4.35 5.09
C ALA A 56 -10.72 3.35 5.08
N ALA A 57 -11.40 3.21 3.93
CA ALA A 57 -12.46 2.22 3.76
C ALA A 57 -11.94 0.79 3.90
N VAL A 58 -10.79 0.47 3.27
CA VAL A 58 -10.13 -0.84 3.40
C VAL A 58 -9.70 -1.10 4.84
N GLY A 59 -9.07 -0.14 5.51
CA GLY A 59 -8.64 -0.27 6.90
C GLY A 59 -9.82 -0.49 7.85
N ALA A 60 -10.95 0.17 7.60
CA ALA A 60 -12.15 -0.01 8.41
C ALA A 60 -12.88 -1.35 8.12
N GLY A 61 -12.90 -1.80 6.87
CA GLY A 61 -13.65 -2.98 6.44
C GLY A 61 -12.87 -4.30 6.50
N CYS A 62 -11.53 -4.26 6.48
CA CYS A 62 -10.67 -5.44 6.34
C CYS A 62 -9.82 -5.75 7.59
N PRO A 63 -10.41 -6.08 8.76
CA PRO A 63 -9.65 -6.27 10.00
C PRO A 63 -8.75 -7.51 10.00
N LYS A 64 -8.94 -8.44 9.06
CA LYS A 64 -8.16 -9.69 8.91
C LYS A 64 -7.15 -9.63 7.77
N LEU A 65 -6.94 -8.47 7.17
CA LEU A 65 -6.03 -8.34 6.04
C LEU A 65 -4.60 -8.69 6.45
N ARG A 66 -3.97 -9.56 5.67
CA ARG A 66 -2.59 -10.05 5.86
C ARG A 66 -1.68 -9.59 4.72
N ARG A 67 -2.16 -9.54 3.48
CA ARG A 67 -1.40 -9.04 2.33
C ARG A 67 -2.15 -7.90 1.66
N LEU A 68 -1.45 -6.80 1.43
CA LEU A 68 -1.96 -5.64 0.69
C LEU A 68 -0.94 -5.20 -0.36
N VAL A 69 -1.35 -5.14 -1.62
CA VAL A 69 -0.50 -4.71 -2.73
C VAL A 69 -1.10 -3.49 -3.42
N LEU A 70 -0.33 -2.40 -3.45
CA LEU A 70 -0.68 -1.09 -3.98
C LEU A 70 0.46 -0.59 -4.87
N GLN A 71 0.22 -0.44 -6.18
CA GLN A 71 1.24 0.07 -7.11
C GLN A 71 0.78 1.36 -7.80
N CYS A 72 1.71 2.30 -8.03
CA CYS A 72 1.45 3.58 -8.70
C CYS A 72 0.40 4.47 -8.00
N VAL A 73 0.42 4.48 -6.66
CA VAL A 73 -0.50 5.29 -5.85
C VAL A 73 0.10 6.66 -5.52
N ASP A 74 0.03 7.57 -6.49
CA ASP A 74 0.57 8.94 -6.35
C ASP A 74 -0.20 9.82 -5.36
N SER A 75 -1.46 9.47 -5.08
CA SER A 75 -2.39 10.23 -4.24
C SER A 75 -2.48 9.72 -2.80
N ILE A 76 -1.75 8.66 -2.46
CA ILE A 76 -1.72 8.07 -1.12
C ILE A 76 -0.60 8.70 -0.31
N THR A 77 -0.92 9.09 0.92
CA THR A 77 -0.02 9.75 1.87
C THR A 77 0.16 8.90 3.14
N ASP A 78 0.98 9.41 4.07
CA ASP A 78 1.23 8.77 5.36
C ASP A 78 -0.07 8.52 6.14
N ASP A 79 -1.08 9.39 6.00
CA ASP A 79 -2.39 9.24 6.63
C ASP A 79 -3.15 8.01 6.13
N GLY A 80 -3.11 7.75 4.81
CA GLY A 80 -3.74 6.56 4.22
C GLY A 80 -3.11 5.27 4.75
N VAL A 81 -1.78 5.25 4.88
CA VAL A 81 -1.06 4.12 5.48
C VAL A 81 -1.37 3.97 6.96
N ALA A 82 -1.46 5.08 7.72
CA ALA A 82 -1.85 5.05 9.13
C ALA A 82 -3.25 4.46 9.33
N HIS A 83 -4.20 4.75 8.44
CA HIS A 83 -5.52 4.13 8.47
C HIS A 83 -5.47 2.60 8.27
N ILE A 84 -4.68 2.12 7.32
CA ILE A 84 -4.46 0.68 7.15
C ILE A 84 -3.77 0.10 8.38
N ALA A 85 -2.72 0.73 8.88
CA ALA A 85 -1.98 0.24 10.03
C ALA A 85 -2.87 0.13 11.28
N GLY A 86 -3.75 1.11 11.50
CA GLY A 86 -4.71 1.12 12.61
C GLY A 86 -5.83 0.09 12.48
N GLY A 87 -6.30 -0.18 11.25
CA GLY A 87 -7.39 -1.12 10.98
C GLY A 87 -6.96 -2.58 10.79
N CYS A 88 -5.87 -2.77 10.04
CA CYS A 88 -5.32 -4.06 9.62
C CYS A 88 -4.13 -4.47 10.51
N ARG A 89 -4.42 -4.82 11.77
CA ARG A 89 -3.38 -5.15 12.77
C ARG A 89 -2.61 -6.44 12.47
N TRP A 90 -3.17 -7.29 11.61
CA TRP A 90 -2.64 -8.59 11.23
C TRP A 90 -1.90 -8.56 9.89
N LEU A 91 -1.62 -7.36 9.38
CA LEU A 91 -0.90 -7.18 8.14
C LEU A 91 0.50 -7.81 8.27
N GLN A 92 0.81 -8.66 7.30
CA GLN A 92 2.07 -9.38 7.17
C GLN A 92 2.86 -8.86 5.98
N GLU A 93 2.19 -8.62 4.86
CA GLU A 93 2.82 -8.15 3.63
C GLU A 93 2.17 -6.84 3.17
N LEU A 94 3.00 -5.82 2.96
CA LEU A 94 2.58 -4.56 2.36
C LEU A 94 3.51 -4.20 1.20
N ASP A 95 2.93 -3.99 0.03
CA ASP A 95 3.61 -3.42 -1.13
C ASP A 95 2.98 -2.08 -1.48
N VAL A 96 3.79 -1.02 -1.45
CA VAL A 96 3.43 0.37 -1.78
C VAL A 96 4.40 0.94 -2.82
N THR A 97 4.67 0.15 -3.86
CA THR A 97 5.56 0.53 -4.95
C THR A 97 5.11 1.82 -5.65
N ARG A 98 6.07 2.74 -5.84
CA ARG A 98 5.91 4.06 -6.48
C ARG A 98 4.93 5.00 -5.76
N ALA A 99 4.76 4.85 -4.45
CA ALA A 99 4.00 5.80 -3.65
C ALA A 99 4.83 7.07 -3.40
N LYS A 100 4.58 8.12 -4.19
CA LYS A 100 5.43 9.32 -4.22
C LYS A 100 5.30 10.22 -2.99
N SER A 101 4.19 10.12 -2.25
CA SER A 101 3.90 10.99 -1.10
C SER A 101 4.10 10.30 0.25
N LEU A 102 4.68 9.09 0.29
CA LEU A 102 5.03 8.41 1.53
C LEU A 102 6.39 8.85 2.07
N THR A 103 6.47 8.95 3.39
CA THR A 103 7.66 9.34 4.15
C THR A 103 7.96 8.34 5.27
N ASP A 104 8.95 8.64 6.10
CA ASP A 104 9.30 7.85 7.28
C ASP A 104 8.09 7.65 8.22
N ASP A 105 7.16 8.60 8.28
CA ASP A 105 5.98 8.56 9.16
C ASP A 105 5.02 7.40 8.81
N ALA A 106 4.88 7.06 7.53
CA ALA A 106 4.13 5.87 7.11
C ALA A 106 4.76 4.59 7.66
N VAL A 107 6.09 4.48 7.57
CA VAL A 107 6.83 3.31 8.04
C VAL A 107 6.77 3.22 9.57
N VAL A 108 6.90 4.35 10.27
CA VAL A 108 6.71 4.42 11.73
C VAL A 108 5.33 3.90 12.11
N SER A 109 4.27 4.38 11.43
CA SER A 109 2.89 3.99 11.72
C SER A 109 2.65 2.49 11.54
N LEU A 110 3.24 1.90 10.49
CA LEU A 110 3.21 0.46 10.26
C LEU A 110 3.99 -0.28 11.34
N ALA A 111 5.20 0.16 11.65
CA ALA A 111 6.05 -0.45 12.67
C ALA A 111 5.38 -0.46 14.05
N THR A 112 4.62 0.59 14.38
CA THR A 112 3.96 0.71 15.69
C THR A 112 2.66 -0.08 15.81
N HIS A 113 1.89 -0.23 14.72
CA HIS A 113 0.56 -0.85 14.77
C HIS A 113 0.51 -2.28 14.20
N CYS A 114 1.38 -2.61 13.24
CA CYS A 114 1.41 -3.91 12.57
C CYS A 114 2.57 -4.77 13.09
N ALA A 115 2.38 -5.38 14.26
CA ALA A 115 3.40 -6.27 14.84
C ALA A 115 3.68 -7.51 13.97
N GLY A 116 2.75 -7.94 13.13
CA GLY A 116 2.90 -9.14 12.30
C GLY A 116 3.60 -8.94 10.95
N LEU A 117 4.12 -7.74 10.66
CA LEU A 117 4.66 -7.40 9.34
C LEU A 117 5.95 -8.19 9.06
N THR A 118 5.90 -9.07 8.06
CA THR A 118 7.01 -9.89 7.57
C THR A 118 7.61 -9.34 6.28
N ARG A 119 6.81 -8.69 5.43
CA ARG A 119 7.27 -8.19 4.13
C ARG A 119 6.83 -6.75 3.91
N LEU A 120 7.77 -5.88 3.59
CA LEU A 120 7.52 -4.48 3.28
C LEU A 120 8.25 -4.09 2.00
N VAL A 121 7.49 -3.70 0.99
CA VAL A 121 8.01 -3.25 -0.31
C VAL A 121 7.69 -1.77 -0.49
N LEU A 122 8.72 -0.94 -0.54
CA LEU A 122 8.64 0.53 -0.66
C LEU A 122 9.35 1.00 -1.94
N ASN A 123 9.35 0.17 -2.98
CA ASN A 123 10.15 0.41 -4.18
C ASN A 123 9.81 1.74 -4.86
N GLY A 124 10.78 2.66 -4.93
CA GLY A 124 10.60 4.00 -5.51
C GLY A 124 9.58 4.88 -4.77
N ALA A 125 9.27 4.57 -3.51
CA ALA A 125 8.47 5.43 -2.64
C ALA A 125 9.28 6.66 -2.17
N GLY A 126 8.60 7.79 -1.95
CA GLY A 126 9.23 9.02 -1.45
C GLY A 126 10.01 9.85 -2.48
N ALA A 127 9.70 9.73 -3.78
CA ALA A 127 10.45 10.42 -4.85
C ALA A 127 9.98 11.87 -5.15
N ARG A 128 8.95 12.40 -4.47
CA ARG A 128 8.47 13.77 -4.68
C ARG A 128 8.95 14.74 -3.60
N GLY A 129 9.69 15.77 -4.03
CA GLY A 129 9.80 17.03 -3.28
C GLY A 129 10.71 17.02 -2.03
N GLY A 130 11.67 16.11 -1.93
CA GLY A 130 12.67 16.13 -0.85
C GLY A 130 12.17 15.64 0.52
N ARG A 131 10.94 15.12 0.58
CA ARG A 131 10.43 14.29 1.68
C ARG A 131 10.45 12.86 1.20
N ALA A 132 11.42 12.09 1.67
CA ALA A 132 11.67 10.73 1.21
C ALA A 132 11.77 9.79 2.39
N ILE A 133 11.65 8.50 2.11
CA ILE A 133 12.00 7.45 3.07
C ILE A 133 13.53 7.47 3.23
N THR A 134 13.97 7.65 4.48
CA THR A 134 15.38 7.77 4.88
C THR A 134 15.76 6.69 5.90
N ASP A 135 16.99 6.73 6.41
CA ASP A 135 17.44 5.86 7.49
C ASP A 135 16.58 5.96 8.76
N ALA A 136 15.81 7.04 8.92
CA ALA A 136 14.82 7.16 9.99
C ALA A 136 13.72 6.10 9.89
N ALA A 137 13.32 5.69 8.69
CA ALA A 137 12.40 4.56 8.51
C ALA A 137 13.02 3.23 8.97
N LEU A 138 14.31 2.98 8.71
CA LEU A 138 15.00 1.81 9.24
C LEU A 138 15.11 1.87 10.77
N LEU A 139 15.40 3.04 11.31
CA LEU A 139 15.38 3.27 12.75
C LEU A 139 13.99 3.03 13.33
N ALA A 140 12.92 3.42 12.65
CA ALA A 140 11.56 3.15 13.09
C ALA A 140 11.22 1.65 13.06
N LEU A 141 11.61 0.93 12.00
CA LEU A 141 11.45 -0.51 11.90
C LEU A 141 12.23 -1.26 12.99
N SER A 142 13.45 -0.79 13.30
CA SER A 142 14.28 -1.38 14.36
C SER A 142 13.84 -0.99 15.78
N ALA A 143 13.40 0.25 15.98
CA ALA A 143 12.89 0.77 17.26
C ALA A 143 11.48 0.26 17.58
N GLY A 144 10.69 -0.09 16.56
CA GLY A 144 9.46 -0.87 16.67
C GLY A 144 9.67 -2.27 17.29
N GLY A 145 10.94 -2.67 17.49
CA GLY A 145 11.40 -3.44 18.66
C GLY A 145 10.76 -4.81 18.85
N SER A 146 11.47 -5.87 18.47
CA SER A 146 11.21 -7.29 18.80
C SER A 146 9.85 -7.89 18.41
N ALA A 147 8.87 -7.08 18.01
CA ALA A 147 7.54 -7.51 17.58
C ALA A 147 7.49 -7.72 16.07
N LEU A 148 8.11 -6.82 15.29
CA LEU A 148 8.20 -6.92 13.84
C LEU A 148 9.14 -8.06 13.44
N THR A 149 8.57 -9.12 12.87
CA THR A 149 9.32 -10.25 12.29
C THR A 149 9.56 -10.02 10.81
N LEU A 150 10.14 -8.87 10.48
CA LEU A 150 10.31 -8.47 9.09
C LEU A 150 11.41 -9.33 8.44
N GLU A 151 11.00 -10.21 7.54
CA GLU A 151 11.84 -11.16 6.80
C GLU A 151 12.33 -10.56 5.48
N GLU A 152 11.52 -9.72 4.84
CA GLU A 152 11.83 -9.14 3.54
C GLU A 152 11.51 -7.64 3.51
N LEU A 153 12.54 -6.82 3.33
CA LEU A 153 12.44 -5.38 3.15
C LEU A 153 12.99 -5.00 1.77
N ASP A 154 12.12 -4.56 0.88
CA ASP A 154 12.51 -4.09 -0.45
C ASP A 154 12.46 -2.56 -0.51
N LEU A 155 13.65 -1.94 -0.52
CA LEU A 155 13.88 -0.50 -0.67
C LEU A 155 14.51 -0.18 -2.03
N SER A 156 14.39 -1.09 -3.01
CA SER A 156 14.94 -0.91 -4.34
C SER A 156 14.45 0.42 -4.92
N TRP A 157 15.36 1.18 -5.54
CA TRP A 157 15.06 2.50 -6.12
C TRP A 157 14.65 3.61 -5.12
N CYS A 158 14.71 3.39 -3.81
CA CYS A 158 14.74 4.49 -2.83
C CYS A 158 16.10 5.19 -2.87
N ARG A 159 16.19 6.27 -3.64
CA ARG A 159 17.43 7.03 -3.88
C ARG A 159 17.92 7.87 -2.69
N TRP A 160 17.22 7.83 -1.55
CA TRP A 160 17.51 8.61 -0.35
C TRP A 160 18.11 7.79 0.80
N PHE A 161 18.38 6.50 0.60
CA PHE A 161 19.31 5.78 1.47
C PHE A 161 20.72 6.28 1.19
N THR A 162 21.31 6.93 2.18
CA THR A 162 22.70 7.41 2.14
C THR A 162 23.64 6.27 2.52
N ASP A 163 24.68 6.04 1.71
CA ASP A 163 25.84 5.20 2.05
C ASP A 163 26.65 5.82 3.20
#